data_AF-W1PLM1-F1
#
_entry.id   AF-W1PLM1-F1
#
_cell.length_a   1.000
_cell.length_b   1.000
_cell.length_c   1.000
_cell.angle_alpha   90.00
_cell.angle_beta   90.00
_cell.angle_gamma   90.00
#
_symmetry.space_group_name_H-M   'P 1'
#
loop_
_entity.id
_entity.type
_entity.pdbx_description
1 polymer ?
#
loop_
_entity_poly.entity_id
_entity_poly.type
_entity_poly.pdbx_seq_one_letter_code
_entity_poly.pdbx_strand_id
1 'polypeptide(L)'
;MVLPSVALEASPVKLLTKKKQWLKAIDLIVSECKDLGYDGIVLESWSLWANYGVLQDQDMRKKALEFIKQLGLALHLVRLKQDSDCSLQLVYVIGPPNKHSPKELMFSSEDFEYLIEAVDGFSLMTYDFSSAFYVGPNAPLYWVRAVVQFLAGNNESLRSLAHKVFVGINFYGNDFVLPQGMCFSDIEQNLL
;
A
#
# COMPACT_ATOMS: atom_id res chain seq x y z
N MET A 1 1.66 -11.08 -17.55
CA MET A 1 1.33 -10.68 -16.18
C MET A 1 0.73 -9.29 -16.18
N VAL A 2 -0.57 -9.19 -15.94
CA VAL A 2 -1.37 -7.97 -15.88
C VAL A 2 -2.13 -7.97 -14.56
N LEU A 3 -1.85 -6.98 -13.71
CA LEU A 3 -2.44 -6.80 -12.39
C LEU A 3 -3.13 -5.42 -12.34
N PRO A 4 -4.44 -5.31 -12.63
CA PRO A 4 -5.15 -4.05 -12.47
C PRO A 4 -5.11 -3.55 -11.03
N SER A 5 -5.04 -2.22 -10.85
CA SER A 5 -5.22 -1.61 -9.53
C SER A 5 -6.70 -1.57 -9.14
N VAL A 6 -6.98 -1.94 -7.90
CA VAL A 6 -8.32 -2.00 -7.30
C VAL A 6 -8.32 -1.13 -6.05
N ALA A 7 -9.05 -0.01 -6.13
CA ALA A 7 -9.33 0.86 -4.98
C ALA A 7 -10.66 0.47 -4.32
N LEU A 8 -10.65 0.25 -3.01
CA LEU A 8 -11.86 -0.12 -2.26
C LEU A 8 -12.65 1.11 -1.79
N GLU A 9 -13.38 1.77 -2.69
CA GLU A 9 -14.13 3.01 -2.38
C GLU A 9 -15.40 2.82 -1.51
N ALA A 10 -15.76 1.58 -1.18
CA ALA A 10 -16.89 1.31 -0.32
C ALA A 10 -16.59 1.71 1.14
N SER A 11 -17.64 2.04 1.92
CA SER A 11 -17.51 2.29 3.36
C SER A 11 -16.72 1.16 4.06
N PRO A 12 -15.50 1.44 4.56
CA PRO A 12 -14.62 0.40 5.10
C PRO A 12 -15.25 -0.33 6.29
N VAL A 13 -15.94 0.42 7.15
CA VAL A 13 -16.67 -0.15 8.29
C VAL A 13 -17.71 -1.18 7.84
N LYS A 14 -18.51 -0.86 6.81
CA LYS A 14 -19.52 -1.80 6.30
C LYS A 14 -18.89 -3.01 5.63
N LEU A 15 -17.80 -2.83 4.88
CA LEU A 15 -17.07 -3.90 4.22
C LEU A 15 -16.48 -4.88 5.25
N LEU A 16 -15.77 -4.35 6.25
CA LEU A 16 -14.99 -5.11 7.22
C LEU A 16 -15.84 -5.76 8.33
N THR A 17 -17.03 -5.20 8.63
CA THR A 17 -17.89 -5.74 9.70
C THR A 17 -19.01 -6.65 9.19
N LYS A 18 -19.50 -6.45 7.96
CA LYS A 18 -20.61 -7.24 7.43
C LYS A 18 -20.09 -8.41 6.62
N LYS A 19 -20.16 -9.63 7.19
CA LYS A 19 -19.74 -10.89 6.53
C LYS A 19 -20.26 -11.05 5.09
N LYS A 20 -21.51 -10.65 4.82
CA LYS A 20 -22.08 -10.70 3.46
C LYS A 20 -21.34 -9.78 2.48
N GLN A 21 -20.98 -8.56 2.90
CA GLN A 21 -20.28 -7.60 2.05
C GLN A 21 -18.82 -8.00 1.87
N TRP A 22 -18.19 -8.50 2.92
CA TRP A 22 -16.85 -9.05 2.90
C TRP A 22 -16.71 -10.15 1.84
N LEU A 23 -17.54 -11.20 1.94
CA LEU A 23 -17.49 -12.32 1.00
C LEU A 23 -17.82 -11.87 -0.43
N LYS A 24 -18.84 -11.02 -0.58
CA LYS A 24 -19.20 -10.47 -1.89
C LYS A 24 -18.06 -9.70 -2.53
N ALA A 25 -17.29 -8.93 -1.76
CA ALA A 25 -16.15 -8.18 -2.29
C ALA A 25 -15.04 -9.12 -2.78
N ILE A 26 -14.70 -10.15 -2.00
CA ILE A 26 -13.71 -11.17 -2.40
C ILE A 26 -14.19 -11.90 -3.66
N ASP A 27 -15.43 -12.40 -3.66
CA ASP A 27 -16.01 -13.14 -4.78
C ASP A 27 -16.01 -12.30 -6.07
N LEU A 28 -16.38 -11.02 -5.97
CA LEU A 28 -16.41 -10.10 -7.11
C LEU A 28 -15.02 -9.87 -7.70
N ILE A 29 -14.01 -9.61 -6.85
CA ILE A 29 -12.64 -9.39 -7.30
C ILE A 29 -12.11 -10.65 -8.00
N VAL A 30 -12.35 -11.81 -7.38
CA VAL A 30 -11.90 -13.10 -7.91
C VAL A 30 -12.60 -13.44 -9.23
N SER A 31 -13.92 -13.20 -9.34
CA SER A 31 -14.64 -13.42 -10.60
C SER A 31 -14.15 -12.51 -11.71
N GLU A 32 -13.93 -11.22 -11.41
CA GLU A 32 -13.45 -10.25 -12.39
C GLU A 32 -12.09 -10.67 -12.98
N CYS A 33 -11.17 -11.13 -12.12
CA CYS A 33 -9.88 -11.65 -12.57
C CYS A 33 -10.03 -12.85 -13.51
N LYS A 34 -10.94 -13.78 -13.20
CA LYS A 34 -11.20 -14.96 -14.04
C LYS A 34 -11.84 -14.61 -15.37
N ASP A 35 -12.83 -13.73 -15.33
CA ASP A 35 -13.67 -13.40 -16.49
C ASP A 35 -12.90 -12.55 -17.50
N LEU A 36 -12.03 -11.66 -17.01
CA LEU A 36 -11.19 -10.81 -17.85
C LEU A 36 -9.78 -11.38 -18.11
N GLY A 37 -9.44 -12.50 -17.48
CA GLY A 37 -8.14 -13.15 -17.66
C GLY A 37 -6.96 -12.36 -17.09
N TYR A 38 -7.17 -11.64 -15.99
CA TYR A 38 -6.09 -10.98 -15.26
C TYR A 38 -5.27 -11.97 -14.46
N ASP A 39 -4.01 -11.65 -14.24
CA ASP A 39 -3.07 -12.50 -13.49
C ASP A 39 -3.16 -12.24 -11.97
N GLY A 40 -4.08 -11.39 -11.53
CA GLY A 40 -4.23 -10.96 -10.13
C GLY A 40 -4.62 -9.49 -10.02
N ILE A 41 -4.33 -8.86 -8.88
CA ILE A 41 -4.61 -7.43 -8.64
C ILE A 41 -3.49 -6.72 -7.88
N VAL A 42 -3.50 -5.38 -7.98
CA VAL A 42 -2.85 -4.49 -7.02
C VAL A 42 -3.95 -3.87 -6.13
N LEU A 43 -3.91 -4.12 -4.83
CA LEU A 43 -4.94 -3.64 -3.89
C LEU A 43 -4.51 -2.33 -3.21
N GLU A 44 -5.33 -1.29 -3.40
CA GLU A 44 -5.18 0.03 -2.79
C GLU A 44 -6.26 0.28 -1.74
N SER A 45 -5.91 0.16 -0.46
CA SER A 45 -6.86 0.40 0.63
C SER A 45 -6.28 1.07 1.88
N TRP A 46 -4.97 0.99 2.11
CA TRP A 46 -4.35 1.47 3.35
C TRP A 46 -4.63 2.94 3.67
N SER A 47 -4.34 3.85 2.73
CA SER A 47 -4.53 5.30 2.91
C SER A 47 -6.01 5.65 3.13
N LEU A 48 -6.92 4.97 2.44
CA LEU A 48 -8.35 5.15 2.63
C LEU A 48 -8.78 4.70 4.02
N TRP A 49 -8.32 3.54 4.48
CA TRP A 49 -8.61 3.01 5.81
C TRP A 49 -8.06 3.92 6.91
N ALA A 50 -6.88 4.51 6.72
CA ALA A 50 -6.33 5.53 7.62
C ALA A 50 -7.28 6.74 7.75
N ASN A 51 -7.76 7.26 6.61
CA ASN A 51 -8.69 8.40 6.56
C ASN A 51 -10.04 8.12 7.21
N TYR A 52 -10.51 6.87 7.17
CA TYR A 52 -11.78 6.44 7.76
C TYR A 52 -11.68 6.02 9.23
N GLY A 53 -10.53 6.15 9.87
CA GLY A 53 -10.37 5.78 11.28
C GLY A 53 -10.18 4.28 11.53
N VAL A 54 -10.04 3.46 10.48
CA VAL A 54 -9.97 1.99 10.59
C VAL A 54 -8.68 1.53 11.23
N LEU A 55 -7.57 2.21 10.95
CA LEU A 55 -6.23 1.79 11.38
C LEU A 55 -5.92 2.16 12.84
N GLN A 56 -6.61 3.17 13.37
CA GLN A 56 -6.51 3.67 14.75
C GLN A 56 -7.18 2.72 15.74
N ASP A 57 -8.26 2.06 15.34
CA ASP A 57 -8.96 1.05 16.13
C ASP A 57 -8.29 -0.32 15.90
N GLN A 58 -7.79 -0.94 16.97
CA GLN A 58 -7.03 -2.19 16.87
C GLN A 58 -7.87 -3.37 16.33
N ASP A 59 -9.15 -3.45 16.70
CA ASP A 59 -10.04 -4.51 16.24
C ASP A 59 -10.38 -4.34 14.75
N MET A 60 -10.58 -3.09 14.32
CA MET A 60 -10.82 -2.75 12.92
C MET A 60 -9.57 -2.93 12.07
N ARG A 61 -8.38 -2.55 12.55
CA ARG A 61 -7.10 -2.84 11.88
C ARG A 61 -6.93 -4.34 11.67
N LYS A 62 -7.16 -5.14 12.71
CA LYS A 62 -7.08 -6.61 12.63
C LYS A 62 -8.04 -7.18 11.59
N LYS A 63 -9.28 -6.67 11.52
CA LYS A 63 -10.23 -7.05 10.47
C LYS A 63 -9.75 -6.62 9.08
N ALA A 64 -9.16 -5.44 8.93
CA ALA A 64 -8.57 -4.98 7.68
C ALA A 64 -7.45 -5.92 7.19
N LEU A 65 -6.53 -6.30 8.08
CA LEU A 65 -5.45 -7.24 7.75
C LEU A 65 -5.99 -8.64 7.43
N GLU A 66 -6.95 -9.13 8.20
CA GLU A 66 -7.61 -10.42 7.92
C GLU A 66 -8.34 -10.39 6.57
N PHE A 67 -8.92 -9.25 6.15
CA PHE A 67 -9.53 -9.11 4.82
C PHE A 67 -8.50 -9.32 3.72
N ILE A 68 -7.36 -8.64 3.80
CA ILE A 68 -6.26 -8.78 2.83
C ILE A 68 -5.80 -10.23 2.78
N LYS A 69 -5.61 -10.85 3.95
CA LYS A 69 -5.17 -12.24 4.07
C LYS A 69 -6.15 -13.22 3.40
N GLN A 70 -7.45 -13.09 3.69
CA GLN A 70 -8.48 -13.93 3.08
C GLN A 70 -8.61 -13.69 1.58
N LEU A 71 -8.44 -12.45 1.11
CA LEU A 71 -8.43 -12.14 -0.31
C LEU A 71 -7.23 -12.80 -1.02
N GLY A 72 -6.03 -12.71 -0.45
CA GLY A 72 -4.83 -13.37 -0.97
C GLY A 72 -5.02 -14.88 -1.09
N LEU A 73 -5.49 -15.52 -0.01
CA LEU A 73 -5.82 -16.95 -0.02
C LEU A 73 -6.86 -17.29 -1.12
N ALA A 74 -7.91 -16.49 -1.27
CA ALA A 74 -8.94 -16.73 -2.28
C ALA A 74 -8.40 -16.60 -3.71
N LEU A 75 -7.51 -15.63 -3.97
CA LEU A 75 -6.82 -15.46 -5.25
C LEU A 75 -5.87 -16.64 -5.51
N HIS A 76 -5.08 -17.05 -4.51
CA HIS A 76 -4.12 -18.15 -4.64
C HIS A 76 -4.78 -19.51 -4.88
N LEU A 77 -6.00 -19.73 -4.39
CA LEU A 77 -6.78 -20.94 -4.63
C LEU A 77 -7.31 -21.04 -6.07
N VAL A 78 -7.31 -19.95 -6.83
CA VAL A 78 -7.71 -19.97 -8.23
C VAL A 78 -6.58 -20.55 -9.06
N ARG A 79 -6.84 -21.70 -9.67
CA ARG A 79 -5.98 -22.27 -10.70
C ARG A 79 -6.36 -21.72 -12.07
N LEU A 80 -5.41 -21.09 -12.75
CA LEU A 80 -5.61 -20.62 -14.11
C LEU A 80 -5.61 -21.82 -15.08
N LYS A 81 -6.53 -21.81 -16.05
CA LYS A 81 -6.72 -22.92 -17.00
C LYS A 81 -5.60 -23.03 -18.05
N GLN A 82 -4.78 -21.99 -18.20
CA GLN A 82 -3.74 -21.90 -19.24
C GLN A 82 -2.36 -22.37 -18.77
N ASP A 83 -2.12 -22.44 -17.46
CA ASP A 83 -0.86 -22.94 -16.90
C ASP A 83 -1.13 -23.50 -15.49
N SER A 84 -0.93 -24.80 -15.29
CA SER A 84 -1.42 -25.54 -14.11
C SER A 84 -0.76 -25.16 -12.78
N ASP A 85 0.28 -24.31 -12.83
CA ASP A 85 1.07 -23.86 -11.67
C ASP A 85 0.93 -22.36 -11.35
N CYS A 86 0.18 -21.59 -12.14
CA CYS A 86 0.02 -20.15 -11.89
C CYS A 86 -1.30 -19.85 -11.16
N SER A 87 -1.17 -19.36 -9.92
CA SER A 87 -2.27 -18.79 -9.14
C SER A 87 -2.42 -17.29 -9.40
N LEU A 88 -3.60 -16.72 -9.10
CA LEU A 88 -3.79 -15.27 -9.18
C LEU A 88 -2.97 -14.57 -8.10
N GLN A 89 -2.26 -13.50 -8.47
CA GLN A 89 -1.38 -12.77 -7.56
C GLN A 89 -2.09 -11.61 -6.83
N LEU A 90 -1.60 -11.29 -5.65
CA LEU A 90 -2.01 -10.13 -4.87
C LEU A 90 -0.79 -9.27 -4.51
N VAL A 91 -0.75 -8.05 -5.06
CA VAL A 91 0.20 -7.02 -4.64
C VAL A 91 -0.54 -6.02 -3.75
N TYR A 92 0.03 -5.66 -2.61
CA TYR A 92 -0.59 -4.72 -1.67
C TYR A 92 0.12 -3.37 -1.65
N VAL A 93 -0.63 -2.27 -1.78
CA VAL A 93 -0.05 -0.93 -1.76
C VAL A 93 0.12 -0.43 -0.33
N ILE A 94 1.34 -0.01 0.00
CA ILE A 94 1.71 0.54 1.31
C ILE A 94 2.35 1.92 1.19
N GLY A 95 2.02 2.79 2.14
CA GLY A 95 2.61 4.12 2.24
C GLY A 95 3.94 4.12 2.99
N PRO A 96 4.81 5.10 2.74
CA PRO A 96 6.02 5.29 3.52
C PRO A 96 5.67 5.72 4.95
N PRO A 97 6.45 5.34 5.97
CA PRO A 97 6.31 5.89 7.30
C PRO A 97 6.53 7.41 7.26
N ASN A 98 5.55 8.16 7.77
CA ASN A 98 5.62 9.61 7.86
C ASN A 98 5.89 10.01 9.31
N LYS A 99 6.97 10.75 9.57
CA LYS A 99 7.36 11.21 10.91
C LYS A 99 6.28 12.07 11.58
N HIS A 100 5.44 12.73 10.79
CA HIS A 100 4.35 13.58 11.26
C HIS A 100 3.04 12.81 11.44
N SER A 101 2.93 11.60 10.90
CA SER A 101 1.75 10.77 11.08
C SER A 101 1.81 10.03 12.42
N PRO A 102 0.67 9.90 13.13
CA PRO A 102 0.57 9.02 14.29
C PRO A 102 1.04 7.61 13.95
N LYS A 103 1.74 6.96 14.90
CA LYS A 103 2.30 5.62 14.70
C LYS A 103 1.25 4.60 14.30
N GLU A 104 0.01 4.78 14.77
CA GLU A 104 -1.09 3.88 14.49
C GLU A 104 -1.51 3.90 13.01
N LEU A 105 -1.19 4.96 12.25
CA LEU A 105 -1.54 5.02 10.82
C LEU A 105 -0.48 4.40 9.91
N MET A 106 0.73 4.21 10.44
CA MET A 106 1.85 3.69 9.68
C MET A 106 1.70 2.18 9.50
N PHE A 107 2.09 1.70 8.32
CA PHE A 107 2.28 0.28 8.07
C PHE A 107 3.54 -0.19 8.80
N SER A 108 3.39 -1.15 9.70
CA SER A 108 4.45 -1.59 10.60
C SER A 108 5.10 -2.90 10.13
N SER A 109 6.24 -3.24 10.74
CA SER A 109 6.89 -4.54 10.50
C SER A 109 6.00 -5.70 10.93
N GLU A 110 5.16 -5.54 11.95
CA GLU A 110 4.20 -6.56 12.37
C GLU A 110 3.09 -6.78 11.32
N ASP A 111 2.59 -5.72 10.68
CA ASP A 111 1.64 -5.87 9.57
C ASP A 111 2.30 -6.58 8.38
N PHE A 112 3.57 -6.24 8.10
CA PHE A 112 4.36 -6.89 7.06
C PHE A 112 4.47 -8.40 7.33
N GLU A 113 4.94 -8.78 8.52
CA GLU A 113 5.06 -10.19 8.95
C GLU A 113 3.73 -10.92 8.90
N TYR A 114 2.63 -10.25 9.24
CA TYR A 114 1.30 -10.86 9.23
C TYR A 114 0.78 -11.15 7.80
N LEU A 115 1.12 -10.29 6.84
CA LEU A 115 0.63 -10.36 5.45
C LEU A 115 1.57 -11.08 4.48
N ILE A 116 2.85 -11.25 4.83
CA ILE A 116 3.91 -11.68 3.90
C ILE A 116 3.66 -13.02 3.18
N GLU A 117 2.94 -13.93 3.82
CA GLU A 117 2.57 -15.24 3.26
C GLU A 117 1.33 -15.17 2.36
N ALA A 118 0.51 -14.12 2.51
CA ALA A 118 -0.76 -13.97 1.78
C ALA A 118 -0.66 -13.03 0.57
N VAL A 119 0.42 -12.26 0.46
CA VAL A 119 0.66 -11.34 -0.67
C VAL A 119 1.94 -11.71 -1.41
N ASP A 120 1.93 -11.48 -2.71
CA ASP A 120 3.05 -11.75 -3.62
C ASP A 120 4.04 -10.58 -3.66
N GLY A 121 3.57 -9.38 -3.32
CA GLY A 121 4.43 -8.21 -3.19
C GLY A 121 3.77 -7.03 -2.48
N PHE A 122 4.60 -6.06 -2.11
CA PHE A 122 4.22 -4.80 -1.52
C PHE A 122 4.68 -3.67 -2.43
N SER A 123 3.73 -2.93 -2.99
CA SER A 123 4.01 -1.72 -3.76
C SER A 123 4.21 -0.56 -2.79
N LEU A 124 5.45 -0.15 -2.62
CA LEU A 124 5.84 0.85 -1.65
C LEU A 124 5.88 2.24 -2.30
N MET A 125 4.99 3.13 -1.85
CA MET A 125 4.78 4.45 -2.44
C MET A 125 5.87 5.46 -2.00
N THR A 126 7.13 5.20 -2.32
CA THR A 126 8.30 6.04 -1.98
C THR A 126 8.45 7.26 -2.88
N TYR A 127 7.39 8.03 -3.01
CA TYR A 127 7.32 9.31 -3.74
C TYR A 127 6.31 10.25 -3.06
N ASP A 128 6.09 11.44 -3.63
CA ASP A 128 5.31 12.52 -3.02
C ASP A 128 5.81 12.94 -1.64
N PHE A 129 7.13 12.97 -1.47
CA PHE A 129 7.78 13.49 -0.27
C PHE A 129 7.49 14.98 -0.07
N SER A 130 7.55 15.75 -1.15
CA SER A 130 7.31 17.19 -1.16
C SER A 130 5.86 17.54 -1.46
N SER A 131 5.41 18.70 -0.97
CA SER A 131 4.05 19.20 -1.13
C SER A 131 4.04 20.68 -1.48
N ALA A 132 2.88 21.25 -1.82
CA ALA A 132 2.75 22.67 -2.12
C ALA A 132 3.23 23.60 -0.98
N PHE A 133 3.16 23.14 0.28
CA PHE A 133 3.65 23.88 1.44
C PHE A 133 5.13 23.60 1.76
N TYR A 134 5.68 22.51 1.25
CA TYR A 134 7.05 22.03 1.51
C TYR A 134 7.69 21.63 0.18
N VAL A 135 8.13 22.64 -0.57
CA VAL A 135 8.72 22.52 -1.90
C VAL A 135 10.04 21.76 -1.83
N GLY A 136 10.25 20.82 -2.76
CA GLY A 136 11.47 20.02 -2.78
C GLY A 136 11.37 18.83 -3.75
N PRO A 137 12.32 17.87 -3.65
CA PRO A 137 12.33 16.69 -4.50
C PRO A 137 11.17 15.74 -4.19
N ASN A 138 10.60 15.12 -5.22
CA ASN A 138 9.51 14.14 -5.07
C ASN A 138 9.92 12.88 -4.30
N ALA A 139 11.14 12.38 -4.49
CA ALA A 139 11.64 11.16 -3.88
C ALA A 139 13.14 11.26 -3.55
N PRO A 140 13.54 12.05 -2.53
CA PRO A 140 14.94 12.18 -2.16
C PRO A 140 15.54 10.82 -1.76
N LEU A 141 16.70 10.47 -2.33
CA LEU A 141 17.30 9.13 -2.20
C LEU A 141 17.58 8.71 -0.75
N TYR A 142 17.99 9.65 0.11
CA TYR A 142 18.24 9.36 1.53
C TYR A 142 16.95 8.92 2.24
N TRP A 143 15.81 9.51 1.88
CA TRP A 143 14.51 9.20 2.46
C TRP A 143 14.01 7.85 1.96
N VAL A 144 14.10 7.59 0.65
CA VAL A 144 13.77 6.26 0.08
C VAL A 144 14.55 5.16 0.79
N ARG A 145 15.86 5.36 1.00
CA ARG A 145 16.71 4.42 1.75
C ARG A 145 16.22 4.21 3.19
N ALA A 146 15.90 5.28 3.90
CA ALA A 146 15.43 5.21 5.28
C ALA A 146 14.08 4.46 5.38
N VAL A 147 13.16 4.69 4.44
CA VAL A 147 11.87 3.99 4.37
C VAL A 147 12.05 2.49 4.15
N VAL A 148 12.89 2.08 3.20
CA VAL A 148 13.17 0.66 2.93
C VAL A 148 13.82 0.00 4.15
N GLN A 149 14.77 0.68 4.81
CA GLN A 149 15.41 0.19 6.03
C GLN A 149 14.43 0.06 7.20
N PHE A 150 13.48 1.00 7.32
CA PHE A 150 12.44 0.93 8.34
C PHE A 150 11.55 -0.31 8.16
N LEU A 151 11.09 -0.58 6.93
CA LEU A 151 10.22 -1.72 6.64
C LEU A 151 10.93 -3.07 6.81
N ALA A 152 12.17 -3.18 6.31
CA ALA A 152 12.96 -4.40 6.49
C ALA A 152 13.38 -4.64 7.94
N GLY A 153 13.39 -3.59 8.77
CA GLY A 153 13.78 -3.63 10.17
C GLY A 153 15.21 -4.17 10.38
N ASN A 154 15.48 -4.57 11.62
CA ASN A 154 16.71 -5.30 11.98
C ASN A 154 16.56 -6.82 11.84
N ASN A 155 15.41 -7.31 11.35
CA ASN A 155 15.10 -8.72 11.28
C ASN A 155 15.73 -9.34 10.00
N GLU A 156 16.65 -10.28 10.16
CA GLU A 156 17.31 -10.93 9.01
C GLU A 156 16.33 -11.70 8.12
N SER A 157 15.24 -12.24 8.67
CA SER A 157 14.21 -12.92 7.88
C SER A 157 13.44 -11.95 6.98
N LEU A 158 13.19 -10.72 7.44
CA LEU A 158 12.54 -9.70 6.61
C LEU A 158 13.44 -9.23 5.48
N ARG A 159 14.76 -9.21 5.70
CA ARG A 159 15.74 -8.87 4.64
C ARG A 159 15.76 -9.91 3.52
N SER A 160 15.61 -11.20 3.81
CA SER A 160 15.53 -12.22 2.75
C SER A 160 14.25 -12.07 1.91
N LEU A 161 13.22 -11.45 2.48
CA LEU A 161 11.94 -11.14 1.83
C LEU A 161 11.91 -9.76 1.15
N ALA A 162 13.04 -9.05 1.09
CA ALA A 162 13.14 -7.75 0.42
C ALA A 162 12.76 -7.80 -1.07
N HIS A 163 12.87 -8.97 -1.71
CA HIS A 163 12.43 -9.17 -3.10
C HIS A 163 10.92 -9.01 -3.30
N LYS A 164 10.11 -9.10 -2.23
CA LYS A 164 8.68 -8.81 -2.27
C LYS A 164 8.36 -7.32 -2.13
N VAL A 165 9.33 -6.45 -1.88
CA VAL A 165 9.10 -5.00 -1.74
C VAL A 165 9.44 -4.28 -3.04
N PHE A 166 8.45 -3.69 -3.68
CA PHE A 166 8.59 -2.94 -4.92
C PHE A 166 8.71 -1.45 -4.60
N VAL A 167 9.93 -0.92 -4.71
CA VAL A 167 10.22 0.51 -4.45
C VAL A 167 9.60 1.36 -5.55
N GLY A 168 8.68 2.25 -5.17
CA GLY A 168 8.02 3.17 -6.08
C GLY A 168 8.95 4.29 -6.54
N ILE A 169 8.93 4.57 -7.85
CA ILE A 169 9.65 5.66 -8.50
C ILE A 169 8.66 6.45 -9.34
N ASN A 170 8.55 7.75 -9.09
CA ASN A 170 7.66 8.64 -9.84
C ASN A 170 8.26 9.00 -11.21
N PHE A 171 7.45 8.92 -12.27
CA PHE A 171 7.78 9.41 -13.63
C PHE A 171 7.13 10.76 -13.94
N TYR A 172 6.84 11.54 -12.89
CA TYR A 172 6.32 12.91 -12.97
C TYR A 172 7.15 13.85 -12.07
N GLY A 173 7.09 15.14 -12.35
CA GLY A 173 7.64 16.21 -11.52
C GLY A 173 6.54 17.15 -11.05
N ASN A 174 6.76 17.82 -9.93
CA ASN A 174 5.86 18.88 -9.44
C ASN A 174 6.45 20.25 -9.79
N ASP A 175 5.64 21.11 -10.42
CA ASP A 175 5.94 22.52 -10.65
C ASP A 175 5.25 23.34 -9.56
N PHE A 176 6.03 23.85 -8.61
CA PHE A 176 5.50 24.51 -7.42
C PHE A 176 5.36 26.01 -7.67
N VAL A 177 4.13 26.52 -7.53
CA VAL A 177 3.87 27.97 -7.57
C VAL A 177 3.90 28.51 -6.15
N LEU A 178 4.77 29.48 -5.89
CA LEU A 178 4.81 30.16 -4.59
C LEU A 178 3.54 31.01 -4.40
N PRO A 179 2.99 31.06 -3.17
CA PRO A 179 1.97 32.04 -2.83
C PRO A 179 2.47 33.45 -3.19
N GLN A 180 1.59 34.27 -3.79
CA GLN A 180 1.94 35.63 -4.20
C GLN A 180 2.58 36.42 -3.05
N GLY A 181 3.82 36.88 -3.26
CA GLY A 181 4.58 37.71 -2.30
C GLY A 181 5.71 37.00 -1.56
N MET A 182 5.93 35.69 -1.73
CA MET A 182 7.08 34.98 -1.13
C MET A 182 8.26 34.88 -2.10
N CYS A 183 9.48 35.10 -1.61
CA CYS A 183 10.72 34.97 -2.38
C CYS A 183 11.41 33.63 -2.09
N PHE A 184 12.22 33.11 -3.02
CA PHE A 184 12.98 31.87 -2.81
C PHE A 184 13.90 31.91 -1.57
N SER A 185 14.35 33.09 -1.16
CA SER A 185 15.13 33.31 0.07
C SER A 185 14.38 32.96 1.35
N ASP A 186 13.05 32.97 1.34
CA ASP A 186 12.22 32.72 2.53
C ASP A 186 12.02 31.21 2.78
N ILE A 187 12.42 30.36 1.81
CA ILE A 187 12.23 28.90 1.83
C ILE A 187 13.45 28.19 2.41
N GLU A 188 14.66 28.71 2.18
CA GLU A 188 15.92 28.11 2.68
C GLU A 188 16.00 28.08 4.22
N GLN A 189 15.28 28.94 4.93
CA GLN A 189 15.28 28.95 6.40
C GLN A 189 14.49 27.79 7.04
N ASN A 190 13.67 27.06 6.27
CA ASN A 190 12.87 25.93 6.77
C ASN A 190 13.46 24.54 6.42
N LEU A 191 14.67 24.50 5.87
CA LEU A 191 15.34 23.26 5.43
C LEU A 191 16.49 22.80 6.36
N LEU A 192 16.59 23.36 7.57
CA LEU A 192 17.50 22.90 8.64
C LEU A 192 16.75 22.32 9.84
#